data_AF-N6UX78-F1
#
_entry.id   AF-N6UX78-F1
#
_cell.length_a   1.000
_cell.length_b   1.000
_cell.length_c   1.000
_cell.angle_alpha   90.00
_cell.angle_beta   90.00
_cell.angle_gamma   90.00
#
_symmetry.space_group_name_H-M   'P 1'
#
loop_
_entity.id
_entity.type
_entity.pdbx_description
1 polymer ?
#
loop_
_entity_poly.entity_id
_entity_poly.type
_entity_poly.pdbx_seq_one_letter_code
_entity_poly.pdbx_strand_id
1 'polypeptide(L)'
;MSTLARTKHMSSKVMEHICFILFCTKSLILALSRTVLNLCTNYIIEYKENIVGFNVEKILHMLYQLNYEPVYEKEFFETVINIFIRDQDRMSGLSFLQGALSLCFFQQMPKSFVKQIFNVEFLDKLDVELANCYFRDKYPNRVRRVLMQLNRAVCLEYPEYNVPWFHQKYIEEYQKTKLLAGSFGRGEYSGKRHPALWIRGELCLSSGPAEKAHNGP
;
A
#
# COMPACT_ATOMS: atom_id res chain seq x y z
N MET A 1 -26.80 0.99 26.56
CA MET A 1 -27.43 0.45 25.33
C MET A 1 -27.37 1.53 24.28
N SER A 2 -26.29 1.53 23.48
CA SER A 2 -25.86 2.65 22.66
C SER A 2 -26.61 2.69 21.32
N THR A 3 -27.04 3.89 20.95
CA THR A 3 -27.76 4.28 19.74
C THR A 3 -26.98 4.05 18.42
N LEU A 4 -25.85 3.35 18.46
CA LEU A 4 -25.00 3.01 17.31
C LEU A 4 -25.34 1.65 16.69
N ALA A 5 -26.20 0.84 17.31
CA ALA A 5 -26.70 -0.42 16.74
C ALA A 5 -27.68 -0.22 15.55
N ARG A 6 -27.87 1.00 15.04
CA ARG A 6 -28.93 1.34 14.08
C ARG A 6 -28.45 1.69 12.66
N THR A 7 -27.18 1.52 12.33
CA THR A 7 -26.73 1.61 10.93
C THR A 7 -26.69 0.23 10.31
N LYS A 8 -27.85 -0.20 9.77
CA LYS A 8 -27.98 -1.45 9.01
C LYS A 8 -27.15 -1.47 7.71
N HIS A 9 -26.73 -0.29 7.25
CA HIS A 9 -25.81 -0.11 6.11
C HIS A 9 -24.92 1.10 6.34
N MET A 10 -23.64 0.96 6.01
CA MET A 10 -22.66 2.04 6.02
C MET A 10 -22.22 2.31 4.58
N SER A 11 -22.51 3.52 4.07
CA SER A 11 -22.15 3.89 2.69
C SER A 11 -20.65 4.19 2.57
N SER A 12 -20.10 4.06 1.35
CA SER A 12 -18.69 4.37 1.04
C SER A 12 -18.30 5.80 1.42
N LYS A 13 -19.22 6.78 1.24
CA LYS A 13 -19.00 8.17 1.64
C LYS A 13 -18.86 8.32 3.16
N VAL A 14 -19.68 7.58 3.91
CA VAL A 14 -19.62 7.59 5.38
C VAL A 14 -18.28 6.99 5.85
N MET A 15 -17.86 5.86 5.27
CA MET A 15 -16.54 5.27 5.58
C MET A 15 -15.41 6.25 5.30
N GLU A 16 -15.43 6.89 4.13
CA GLU A 16 -14.43 7.88 3.77
C GLU A 16 -14.38 9.07 4.73
N HIS A 17 -15.53 9.60 5.15
CA HIS A 17 -15.60 10.67 6.14
C HIS A 17 -15.06 10.22 7.50
N ILE A 18 -15.38 9.01 7.94
CA ILE A 18 -14.85 8.42 9.19
C ILE A 18 -13.32 8.35 9.11
N CYS A 19 -12.77 7.81 8.02
CA CYS A 19 -11.33 7.76 7.79
C CYS A 19 -10.68 9.15 7.86
N PHE A 20 -11.27 10.14 7.19
CA PHE A 20 -10.76 11.50 7.16
C PHE A 20 -10.75 12.13 8.55
N ILE A 21 -11.86 12.04 9.29
CA ILE A 21 -11.99 12.61 10.64
C ILE A 21 -10.98 11.96 11.60
N LEU A 22 -10.87 10.63 11.58
CA LEU A 22 -9.94 9.90 12.45
C LEU A 22 -8.48 10.20 12.10
N PHE A 23 -8.16 10.38 10.81
CA PHE A 23 -6.83 10.79 10.37
C PHE A 23 -6.48 12.22 10.83
N CYS A 24 -7.38 13.19 10.65
CA CYS A 24 -7.15 14.59 11.04
C CYS A 24 -7.02 14.78 12.55
N THR A 25 -7.74 13.98 13.34
CA THR A 25 -7.77 14.12 14.80
C THR A 25 -6.64 13.40 15.53
N LYS A 26 -5.81 12.62 14.82
CA LYS A 26 -4.62 11.92 15.34
C LYS A 26 -4.83 11.32 16.75
N SER A 27 -5.90 10.56 16.93
CA SER A 27 -6.12 9.72 18.12
C SER A 27 -6.30 10.44 19.47
N LEU A 28 -6.86 11.66 19.51
CA LEU A 28 -7.15 12.33 20.80
C LEU A 28 -8.31 11.71 21.60
N ILE A 29 -9.03 10.71 21.07
CA ILE A 29 -10.13 10.04 21.79
C ILE A 29 -10.08 8.52 21.59
N LEU A 30 -9.16 7.86 22.31
CA LEU A 30 -8.87 6.42 22.21
C LEU A 30 -10.10 5.51 22.39
N ALA A 31 -11.08 5.89 23.22
CA ALA A 31 -12.26 5.05 23.48
C ALA A 31 -13.32 5.13 22.37
N LEU A 32 -13.58 6.34 21.85
CA LEU A 32 -14.53 6.55 20.75
C LEU A 32 -13.95 6.04 19.43
N SER A 33 -12.65 6.26 19.18
CA SER A 33 -11.98 5.71 17.99
C SER A 33 -12.04 4.18 18.00
N ARG A 34 -11.74 3.52 19.14
CA ARG A 34 -11.84 2.06 19.29
C ARG A 34 -13.23 1.51 18.94
N THR A 35 -14.28 2.15 19.44
CA THR A 35 -15.66 1.71 19.19
C THR A 35 -16.02 1.82 17.70
N VAL A 36 -15.67 2.94 17.07
CA VAL A 36 -15.95 3.17 15.65
C VAL A 36 -15.14 2.22 14.75
N LEU A 37 -13.86 2.00 15.08
CA LEU A 37 -13.01 1.06 14.35
C LEU A 37 -13.57 -0.36 14.40
N ASN A 38 -13.99 -0.82 15.59
CA ASN A 38 -14.61 -2.15 15.73
C ASN A 38 -15.92 -2.27 14.93
N LEU A 39 -16.75 -1.21 14.90
CA LEU A 39 -17.93 -1.21 14.05
C LEU A 39 -17.57 -1.31 12.56
N CYS A 40 -16.51 -0.63 12.14
CA CYS A 40 -16.04 -0.70 10.75
C CYS A 40 -15.49 -2.08 10.39
N THR A 41 -14.67 -2.68 11.25
CA THR A 41 -14.10 -4.02 11.01
C THR A 41 -15.19 -5.09 10.99
N ASN A 42 -16.15 -5.01 11.92
CA ASN A 42 -17.27 -5.95 11.97
C ASN A 42 -18.18 -5.80 10.75
N TYR A 43 -18.42 -4.57 10.29
CA TYR A 43 -19.16 -4.32 9.06
C TYR A 43 -18.49 -4.95 7.84
N ILE A 44 -17.15 -4.91 7.76
CA ILE A 44 -16.40 -5.55 6.66
C ILE A 44 -16.60 -7.06 6.68
N ILE A 45 -16.55 -7.68 7.87
CA ILE A 45 -16.79 -9.12 8.05
C ILE A 45 -18.22 -9.48 7.62
N GLU A 46 -19.23 -8.75 8.11
CA GLU A 46 -20.65 -9.03 7.88
C GLU A 46 -21.07 -8.80 6.41
N TYR A 47 -20.55 -7.76 5.76
CA TYR A 47 -20.94 -7.36 4.40
C TYR A 47 -19.86 -7.65 3.35
N LYS A 48 -18.99 -8.64 3.59
CA LYS A 48 -17.85 -9.00 2.74
C LYS A 48 -18.17 -9.19 1.26
N GLU A 49 -19.36 -9.71 0.94
CA GLU A 49 -19.81 -9.93 -0.44
C GLU A 49 -20.18 -8.63 -1.18
N ASN A 50 -20.56 -7.58 -0.44
CA ASN A 50 -21.10 -6.35 -1.00
C ASN A 50 -20.13 -5.17 -0.92
N ILE A 51 -19.15 -5.22 -0.02
CA ILE A 51 -18.17 -4.14 0.15
C ILE A 51 -17.03 -4.29 -0.85
N VAL A 52 -16.67 -3.21 -1.54
CA VAL A 52 -15.54 -3.19 -2.49
C VAL A 52 -14.20 -2.96 -1.81
N GLY A 53 -13.14 -3.51 -2.38
CA GLY A 53 -11.76 -3.47 -1.89
C GLY A 53 -11.23 -2.05 -1.62
N PHE A 54 -11.67 -1.05 -2.40
CA PHE A 54 -11.32 0.35 -2.15
C PHE A 54 -11.78 0.87 -0.78
N ASN A 55 -12.96 0.45 -0.30
CA ASN A 55 -13.44 0.85 1.03
C ASN A 55 -12.72 0.09 2.13
N VAL A 56 -12.50 -1.22 1.92
CA VAL A 56 -11.75 -2.08 2.84
C VAL A 56 -10.34 -1.57 3.04
N GLU A 57 -9.67 -1.17 1.95
CA GLU A 57 -8.34 -0.58 1.98
C GLU A 57 -8.28 0.66 2.86
N LYS A 58 -9.22 1.60 2.71
CA LYS A 58 -9.24 2.82 3.54
C LYS A 58 -9.34 2.51 5.03
N ILE A 59 -10.20 1.56 5.41
CA ILE A 59 -10.34 1.14 6.82
C ILE A 59 -9.07 0.45 7.29
N LEU A 60 -8.57 -0.53 6.53
CA LEU A 60 -7.34 -1.25 6.85
C LEU A 60 -6.13 -0.31 7.00
N HIS A 61 -6.00 0.66 6.08
CA HIS A 61 -4.93 1.65 6.14
C HIS A 61 -5.08 2.58 7.35
N MET A 62 -6.31 2.89 7.75
CA MET A 62 -6.56 3.63 8.99
C MET A 62 -6.10 2.84 10.21
N LEU A 63 -6.36 1.53 10.26
CA LEU A 63 -5.89 0.67 11.35
C LEU A 63 -4.37 0.72 11.46
N TYR A 64 -3.68 0.61 10.33
CA TYR A 64 -2.23 0.76 10.25
C TYR A 64 -1.74 2.12 10.78
N GLN A 65 -2.36 3.24 10.34
CA GLN A 65 -1.97 4.58 10.78
C GLN A 65 -2.18 4.82 12.28
N LEU A 66 -3.20 4.17 12.86
CA LEU A 66 -3.54 4.28 14.28
C LEU A 66 -2.88 3.20 15.14
N ASN A 67 -2.12 2.28 14.53
CA ASN A 67 -1.58 1.07 15.17
C ASN A 67 -2.66 0.33 15.98
N TYR A 68 -3.84 0.14 15.37
CA TYR A 68 -5.00 -0.48 16.01
C TYR A 68 -5.25 -1.88 15.47
N GLU A 69 -5.38 -2.84 16.38
CA GLU A 69 -5.67 -4.24 16.06
C GLU A 69 -7.17 -4.55 16.27
N PRO A 70 -7.88 -5.11 15.27
CA PRO A 70 -9.29 -5.49 15.38
C PRO A 70 -9.55 -6.54 16.44
N VAL A 71 -10.75 -6.52 17.05
CA VAL A 71 -11.17 -7.54 18.04
C VAL A 71 -11.28 -8.94 17.42
N TYR A 72 -11.79 -9.05 16.19
CA TYR A 72 -11.90 -10.31 15.44
C TYR A 72 -10.79 -10.40 14.38
N GLU A 73 -9.55 -10.19 14.81
CA GLU A 73 -8.36 -10.03 13.98
C GLU A 73 -8.25 -11.08 12.85
N LYS A 74 -8.29 -12.37 13.21
CA LYS A 74 -8.14 -13.48 12.26
C LYS A 74 -9.20 -13.47 11.16
N GLU A 75 -10.48 -13.38 11.55
CA GLU A 75 -11.60 -13.36 10.60
C GLU A 75 -11.58 -12.08 9.74
N PHE A 76 -11.22 -10.96 10.34
CA PHE A 76 -11.08 -9.69 9.64
C PHE A 76 -10.01 -9.78 8.55
N PHE A 77 -8.79 -10.20 8.87
CA PHE A 77 -7.72 -10.23 7.89
C PHE A 77 -7.93 -11.28 6.79
N GLU A 78 -8.48 -12.46 7.14
CA GLU A 78 -8.91 -13.43 6.13
C GLU A 78 -9.93 -12.83 5.16
N THR A 79 -10.93 -12.11 5.69
CA THR A 79 -11.93 -11.42 4.88
C THR A 79 -11.32 -10.34 3.99
N VAL A 80 -10.42 -9.51 4.53
CA VAL A 80 -9.71 -8.46 3.80
C VAL A 80 -8.92 -9.06 2.63
N ILE A 81 -8.14 -10.11 2.88
CA ILE A 81 -7.33 -10.79 1.87
C ILE A 81 -8.23 -11.33 0.75
N ASN A 82 -9.34 -11.98 1.10
CA ASN A 82 -10.29 -12.52 0.12
C ASN A 82 -10.93 -11.43 -0.74
N ILE A 83 -11.30 -10.30 -0.14
CA ILE A 83 -11.84 -9.15 -0.88
C ILE A 83 -10.79 -8.55 -1.81
N PHE A 84 -9.54 -8.45 -1.35
CA PHE A 84 -8.44 -7.94 -2.17
C PHE A 84 -8.15 -8.84 -3.37
N ILE A 85 -8.18 -10.16 -3.18
CA ILE A 85 -8.08 -11.13 -4.29
C ILE A 85 -9.21 -10.92 -5.28
N ARG A 86 -10.46 -10.80 -4.79
CA ARG A 86 -11.66 -10.62 -5.63
C ARG A 86 -11.62 -9.32 -6.44
N ASP A 87 -11.19 -8.23 -5.82
CA ASP A 87 -11.29 -6.88 -6.40
C ASP A 87 -9.95 -6.38 -6.98
N GLN A 88 -8.90 -7.21 -7.03
CA GLN A 88 -7.54 -6.83 -7.40
C GLN A 88 -7.45 -5.98 -8.68
N ASP A 89 -8.17 -6.38 -9.74
CA ASP A 89 -8.11 -5.72 -11.06
C ASP A 89 -8.89 -4.40 -11.09
N ARG A 90 -9.71 -4.12 -10.06
CA ARG A 90 -10.52 -2.91 -9.93
C ARG A 90 -9.88 -1.88 -9.01
N MET A 91 -8.86 -2.27 -8.25
CA MET A 91 -8.15 -1.39 -7.34
C MET A 91 -7.08 -0.59 -8.08
N SER A 92 -6.91 0.69 -7.71
CA SER A 92 -5.76 1.46 -8.18
C SER A 92 -4.47 0.90 -7.61
N GLY A 93 -3.35 1.14 -8.29
CA GLY A 93 -2.04 0.77 -7.80
C GLY A 93 -1.76 1.35 -6.41
N LEU A 94 -2.16 2.61 -6.16
CA LEU A 94 -2.00 3.21 -4.84
C LEU A 94 -2.77 2.47 -3.75
N SER A 95 -4.06 2.20 -3.96
CA SER A 95 -4.89 1.51 -2.95
C SER A 95 -4.34 0.11 -2.69
N PHE A 96 -4.01 -0.64 -3.74
CA PHE A 96 -3.46 -1.98 -3.56
C PHE A 96 -2.14 -1.95 -2.76
N LEU A 97 -1.24 -1.02 -3.07
CA LEU A 97 0.02 -0.83 -2.32
C LEU A 97 -0.20 -0.40 -0.86
N GLN A 98 -1.15 0.49 -0.59
CA GLN A 98 -1.45 0.94 0.76
C GLN A 98 -2.02 -0.19 1.62
N GLY A 99 -2.94 -0.98 1.06
CA GLY A 99 -3.49 -2.12 1.78
C GLY A 99 -2.46 -3.24 1.98
N ALA A 100 -1.61 -3.51 0.99
CA ALA A 100 -0.48 -4.43 1.13
C ALA A 100 0.51 -3.98 2.21
N LEU A 101 0.83 -2.69 2.29
CA LEU A 101 1.69 -2.14 3.35
C LEU A 101 1.05 -2.36 4.73
N SER A 102 -0.26 -2.16 4.84
CA SER A 102 -0.99 -2.40 6.08
C SER A 102 -1.04 -3.87 6.46
N LEU A 103 -1.28 -4.80 5.51
CA LEU A 103 -1.20 -6.24 5.77
C LEU A 103 0.20 -6.67 6.19
N CYS A 104 1.24 -6.11 5.56
CA CYS A 104 2.63 -6.36 5.93
C CYS A 104 2.92 -5.91 7.36
N PHE A 105 2.42 -4.75 7.77
CA PHE A 105 2.58 -4.25 9.13
C PHE A 105 1.95 -5.17 10.18
N PHE A 106 0.75 -5.69 9.90
CA PHE A 106 0.08 -6.64 10.79
C PHE A 106 0.57 -8.09 10.64
N GLN A 107 1.62 -8.33 9.86
CA GLN A 107 2.17 -9.66 9.57
C GLN A 107 1.18 -10.63 8.88
N GLN A 108 0.18 -10.10 8.18
CA GLN A 108 -0.87 -10.85 7.47
C GLN A 108 -0.66 -10.86 5.95
N MET A 109 0.54 -10.50 5.46
CA MET A 109 0.79 -10.34 4.02
C MET A 109 0.89 -11.69 3.28
N PRO A 110 0.00 -11.97 2.32
CA PRO A 110 0.10 -13.17 1.51
C PRO A 110 1.31 -13.13 0.56
N LYS A 111 2.02 -14.25 0.42
CA LYS A 111 3.13 -14.40 -0.55
C LYS A 111 2.69 -14.11 -1.99
N SER A 112 1.44 -14.41 -2.35
CA SER A 112 0.86 -14.12 -3.66
C SER A 112 0.86 -12.61 -3.97
N PHE A 113 0.49 -11.77 -3.01
CA PHE A 113 0.48 -10.32 -3.18
C PHE A 113 1.88 -9.76 -3.35
N VAL A 114 2.85 -10.29 -2.61
CA VAL A 114 4.26 -9.89 -2.75
C VAL A 114 4.76 -10.20 -4.15
N LYS A 115 4.54 -11.44 -4.63
CA LYS A 115 4.90 -11.82 -6.00
C LYS A 115 4.19 -10.97 -7.06
N GLN A 116 2.95 -10.59 -6.81
CA GLN A 116 2.17 -9.76 -7.72
C GLN A 116 2.70 -8.32 -7.77
N ILE A 117 2.98 -7.71 -6.62
CA ILE A 117 3.41 -6.32 -6.54
C ILE A 117 4.83 -6.14 -7.10
N PHE A 118 5.71 -7.09 -6.82
CA PHE A 118 7.11 -7.05 -7.26
C PHE A 118 7.35 -7.83 -8.56
N ASN A 119 6.32 -8.00 -9.40
CA ASN A 119 6.50 -8.47 -10.77
C ASN A 119 6.59 -7.30 -11.77
N VAL A 120 7.19 -7.57 -12.92
CA VAL A 120 7.42 -6.55 -13.96
C VAL A 120 6.09 -6.02 -14.53
N GLU A 121 5.09 -6.87 -14.71
CA GLU A 121 3.80 -6.49 -15.30
C GLU A 121 3.02 -5.48 -14.44
N PHE A 122 2.97 -5.70 -13.13
CA PHE A 122 2.33 -4.81 -12.17
C PHE A 122 3.04 -3.47 -12.13
N LEU A 123 4.36 -3.48 -12.14
CA LEU A 123 5.15 -2.26 -12.10
C LEU A 123 5.05 -1.47 -13.40
N ASP A 124 4.97 -2.14 -14.56
CA ASP A 124 4.68 -1.51 -15.84
C ASP A 124 3.26 -0.89 -15.84
N LYS A 125 2.25 -1.61 -15.34
CA LYS A 125 0.88 -1.07 -15.17
C LYS A 125 0.87 0.15 -14.26
N LEU A 126 1.61 0.09 -13.15
CA LEU A 126 1.73 1.20 -12.20
C LEU A 126 2.38 2.42 -12.88
N ASP A 127 3.42 2.21 -13.69
CA ASP A 127 4.06 3.29 -14.43
C ASP A 127 3.15 3.95 -15.46
N VAL A 128 2.33 3.17 -16.16
CA VAL A 128 1.30 3.69 -17.07
C VAL A 128 0.26 4.50 -16.29
N GLU A 129 -0.19 4.01 -15.13
CA GLU A 129 -1.09 4.75 -14.24
C GLU A 129 -0.48 6.10 -13.81
N LEU A 130 0.79 6.10 -13.45
CA LEU A 130 1.50 7.32 -13.05
C LEU A 130 1.70 8.30 -14.21
N ALA A 131 1.98 7.82 -15.42
CA ALA A 131 2.14 8.64 -16.61
C ALA A 131 0.84 9.32 -17.03
N ASN A 132 -0.30 8.65 -16.83
CA ASN A 132 -1.63 9.15 -17.19
C ASN A 132 -2.25 10.08 -16.12
N CYS A 133 -1.57 10.30 -15.00
CA CYS A 133 -2.11 11.09 -13.91
C CYS A 133 -2.01 12.61 -14.19
N TYR A 134 -3.15 13.31 -14.12
CA TYR A 134 -3.22 14.76 -14.36
C TYR A 134 -2.49 15.59 -13.28
N PHE A 135 -2.53 15.13 -12.02
CA PHE A 135 -1.83 15.76 -10.89
C PHE A 135 -0.40 15.24 -10.79
N ARG A 136 0.48 15.78 -11.64
CA ARG A 136 1.82 15.24 -11.93
C ARG A 136 2.75 15.08 -10.73
N ASP A 137 2.53 15.80 -9.62
CA ASP A 137 3.48 15.78 -8.51
C ASP A 137 2.98 15.05 -7.25
N LYS A 138 1.73 15.23 -6.84
CA LYS A 138 1.28 14.72 -5.52
C LYS A 138 1.00 13.22 -5.53
N TYR A 139 0.23 12.74 -6.50
CA TYR A 139 -0.17 11.34 -6.57
C TYR A 139 1.02 10.43 -6.89
N PRO A 140 1.86 10.72 -7.91
CA PRO A 140 3.00 9.86 -8.21
C PRO A 140 4.02 9.78 -7.08
N ASN A 141 4.29 10.89 -6.38
CA ASN A 141 5.19 10.87 -5.22
C ASN A 141 4.62 10.05 -4.06
N ARG A 142 3.30 10.05 -3.85
CA ARG A 142 2.66 9.20 -2.85
C ARG A 142 2.79 7.73 -3.19
N VAL A 143 2.48 7.34 -4.43
CA VAL A 143 2.62 5.95 -4.91
C VAL A 143 4.05 5.45 -4.72
N ARG A 144 5.03 6.23 -5.19
CA ARG A 144 6.46 5.89 -5.07
C ARG A 144 6.89 5.70 -3.62
N ARG A 145 6.47 6.61 -2.74
CA ARG A 145 6.77 6.53 -1.32
C ARG A 145 6.18 5.26 -0.69
N VAL A 146 4.93 4.93 -1.00
CA VAL A 146 4.27 3.73 -0.45
C VAL A 146 4.93 2.45 -0.98
N LEU A 147 5.23 2.38 -2.28
CA LEU A 147 5.95 1.24 -2.88
C LEU A 147 7.30 1.00 -2.19
N MET A 148 8.06 2.06 -1.93
CA MET A 148 9.34 1.96 -1.21
C MET A 148 9.16 1.53 0.25
N GLN A 149 8.15 2.07 0.95
CA GLN A 149 7.83 1.63 2.31
C GLN A 149 7.43 0.15 2.35
N LEU A 150 6.69 -0.31 1.35
CA LEU A 150 6.29 -1.72 1.26
C LEU A 150 7.49 -2.62 0.95
N ASN A 151 8.35 -2.26 -0.01
CA ASN A 151 9.57 -3.01 -0.31
C ASN A 151 10.42 -3.20 0.95
N ARG A 152 10.60 -2.11 1.72
CA ARG A 152 11.28 -2.13 3.01
C ARG A 152 10.67 -3.11 3.99
N ALA A 153 9.37 -2.95 4.23
CA ALA A 153 8.65 -3.75 5.19
C ALA A 153 8.74 -5.23 4.80
N VAL A 154 8.53 -5.57 3.53
CA VAL A 154 8.57 -6.96 3.07
C VAL A 154 9.96 -7.57 3.18
N CYS A 155 11.03 -6.85 2.81
CA CYS A 155 12.39 -7.38 2.94
C CYS A 155 12.81 -7.60 4.40
N LEU A 156 12.21 -6.88 5.35
CA LEU A 156 12.49 -7.03 6.79
C LEU A 156 11.62 -8.12 7.44
N GLU A 157 10.31 -8.10 7.17
CA GLU A 157 9.33 -9.00 7.80
C GLU A 157 9.26 -10.38 7.11
N TYR A 158 9.57 -10.44 5.81
CA TYR A 158 9.46 -11.66 4.99
C TYR A 158 10.71 -11.90 4.11
N PRO A 159 11.90 -12.11 4.72
CA PRO A 159 13.13 -12.35 3.96
C PRO A 159 13.03 -13.55 3.00
N GLU A 160 12.23 -14.57 3.34
CA GLU A 160 12.01 -15.77 2.54
C GLU A 160 11.25 -15.54 1.23
N TYR A 161 10.70 -14.34 1.03
CA TYR A 161 10.08 -13.96 -0.24
C TYR A 161 11.09 -13.50 -1.29
N ASN A 162 12.36 -13.27 -0.91
CA ASN A 162 13.45 -12.92 -1.81
C ASN A 162 13.15 -11.70 -2.70
N VAL A 163 12.46 -10.71 -2.14
CA VAL A 163 12.17 -9.46 -2.85
C VAL A 163 13.46 -8.65 -2.97
N PRO A 164 13.82 -8.12 -4.16
CA PRO A 164 15.03 -7.34 -4.31
C PRO A 164 14.94 -6.00 -3.56
N TRP A 165 16.07 -5.51 -3.05
CA TRP A 165 16.14 -4.29 -2.22
C TRP A 165 16.58 -3.07 -3.04
N PHE A 166 15.68 -2.10 -3.23
CA PHE A 166 15.88 -1.02 -4.22
C PHE A 166 16.39 0.32 -3.65
N HIS A 167 16.90 0.37 -2.42
CA HIS A 167 17.06 1.64 -1.68
C HIS A 167 18.08 2.61 -2.20
N GLN A 168 19.27 2.13 -2.55
CA GLN A 168 20.45 3.01 -2.70
C GLN A 168 20.18 4.08 -3.77
N LYS A 169 19.66 3.60 -4.88
CA LYS A 169 19.30 4.35 -6.06
C LYS A 169 18.12 5.33 -5.86
N TYR A 170 17.07 4.91 -5.14
CA TYR A 170 15.94 5.80 -4.80
C TYR A 170 16.36 6.90 -3.82
N ILE A 171 17.20 6.58 -2.83
CA ILE A 171 17.71 7.55 -1.84
C ILE A 171 18.52 8.64 -2.55
N GLU A 172 19.39 8.25 -3.48
CA GLU A 172 20.19 9.18 -4.28
C GLU A 172 19.33 10.14 -5.10
N GLU A 173 18.22 9.67 -5.70
CA GLU A 173 17.31 10.53 -6.45
C GLU A 173 16.43 11.41 -5.55
N TYR A 174 15.88 10.87 -4.47
CA TYR A 174 15.10 11.65 -3.51
C TYR A 174 15.93 12.78 -2.90
N GLN A 175 17.21 12.50 -2.58
CA GLN A 175 18.15 13.52 -2.14
C GLN A 175 18.37 14.59 -3.21
N LYS A 176 18.57 14.21 -4.48
CA LYS A 176 18.68 15.16 -5.60
C LYS A 176 17.43 16.03 -5.76
N THR A 177 16.24 15.45 -5.70
CA THR A 177 14.97 16.21 -5.80
C THR A 177 14.79 17.17 -4.63
N LYS A 178 15.18 16.77 -3.41
CA LYS A 178 15.07 17.61 -2.21
C LYS A 178 16.09 18.77 -2.22
N LEU A 179 17.29 18.53 -2.76
CA LEU A 179 18.32 19.55 -2.95
C LEU A 179 17.89 20.58 -4.01
N LEU A 180 17.31 20.14 -5.12
CA LEU A 180 16.80 21.02 -6.18
C LEU A 180 15.58 21.84 -5.73
N ALA A 181 14.72 21.30 -4.85
CA ALA A 181 13.60 22.04 -4.27
C ALA A 181 14.02 23.10 -3.22
N GLY A 182 15.25 23.01 -2.69
CA GLY A 182 15.83 23.99 -1.76
C GLY A 182 16.48 25.20 -2.45
N SER A 183 16.66 25.15 -3.77
CA SER A 183 17.26 26.21 -4.58
C SER A 183 16.17 26.89 -5.43
N PHE A 184 15.70 28.04 -4.95
CA PHE A 184 14.84 29.07 -5.58
C PHE A 184 14.35 28.85 -7.04
N GLY A 185 13.03 29.01 -7.25
CA GLY A 185 12.46 29.52 -8.50
C GLY A 185 11.48 28.59 -9.22
N ARG A 186 10.29 29.12 -9.55
CA ARG A 186 9.33 28.51 -10.49
C ARG A 186 10.02 28.23 -11.82
N GLY A 187 10.33 26.97 -12.08
CA GLY A 187 10.76 26.46 -13.38
C GLY A 187 10.17 25.07 -13.57
N GLU A 188 9.47 24.88 -14.69
CA GLU A 188 8.85 23.61 -15.07
C GLU A 188 9.90 22.49 -15.14
N TYR A 189 9.87 21.57 -14.17
CA TYR A 189 10.60 20.31 -14.29
C TYR A 189 9.77 19.31 -15.10
N SER A 190 9.90 19.41 -16.43
CA SER A 190 9.66 18.27 -17.31
C SER A 190 10.93 17.40 -17.34
N GLY A 191 10.81 16.10 -17.04
CA GLY A 191 11.94 15.17 -17.11
C GLY A 191 11.82 14.01 -16.13
N LYS A 192 10.97 13.02 -16.43
CA LYS A 192 11.41 11.72 -16.99
C LYS A 192 12.49 11.03 -16.15
N ARG A 193 12.08 10.23 -15.16
CA ARG A 193 12.64 8.90 -14.89
C ARG A 193 11.73 8.10 -13.95
N HIS A 194 11.39 6.91 -14.42
CA HIS A 194 10.31 6.05 -13.94
C HIS A 194 10.82 5.10 -12.85
N PRO A 195 10.20 5.04 -11.65
CA PRO A 195 10.52 4.08 -10.59
C PRO A 195 10.48 2.62 -11.02
N ALA A 196 9.64 2.23 -11.99
CA ALA A 196 9.62 0.84 -12.43
C ALA A 196 10.89 0.46 -13.21
N LEU A 197 11.59 1.40 -13.85
CA LEU A 197 12.87 1.10 -14.52
C LEU A 197 13.94 0.62 -13.51
N TRP A 198 13.84 1.03 -12.24
CA TRP A 198 14.78 0.67 -11.18
C TRP A 198 14.58 -0.75 -10.72
N ILE A 199 13.31 -1.12 -10.53
CA ILE A 199 12.92 -2.46 -10.11
C ILE A 199 13.11 -3.46 -11.26
N ARG A 200 12.80 -3.04 -12.49
CA ARG A 200 12.97 -3.83 -13.71
C ARG A 200 14.44 -4.16 -13.98
N GLY A 201 15.34 -3.20 -13.76
CA GLY A 201 16.79 -3.39 -13.94
C GLY A 201 17.38 -4.49 -13.04
N GLU A 202 16.85 -4.68 -11.83
CA GLU A 202 17.34 -5.68 -10.88
C GLU A 202 16.54 -7.00 -10.92
N LEU A 203 15.25 -6.96 -11.25
CA LEU A 203 14.47 -8.18 -11.57
C LEU A 203 15.00 -8.91 -12.82
N CYS A 204 15.50 -8.18 -13.82
CA CYS A 204 16.16 -8.78 -14.98
C CYS A 204 17.55 -9.36 -14.66
N LEU A 205 18.24 -8.87 -13.63
CA LEU A 205 19.54 -9.40 -13.21
C LEU A 205 19.41 -10.66 -12.32
N SER A 206 18.31 -10.78 -11.56
CA SER A 206 18.03 -11.98 -10.75
C SER A 206 17.38 -13.14 -11.53
N SER A 207 17.03 -12.94 -12.80
CA SER A 207 16.41 -13.94 -13.69
C SER A 207 17.35 -14.49 -14.77
N GLY A 208 18.65 -14.21 -14.68
CA GLY A 208 19.68 -14.87 -15.51
C GLY A 208 19.86 -16.35 -15.11
N PRO A 209 20.22 -17.25 -16.04
CA PRO A 209 20.33 -18.67 -15.75
C PRO A 209 21.41 -18.92 -14.70
N ALA A 210 21.06 -19.67 -13.67
CA ALA A 210 22.00 -20.24 -12.73
C ALA A 210 22.88 -21.26 -13.47
N GLU A 211 24.05 -20.85 -13.97
CA GLU A 211 25.08 -21.79 -14.40
C GLU A 211 26.48 -21.31 -14.01
N LYS A 212 27.09 -22.14 -13.14
CA LYS A 212 28.51 -22.43 -12.96
C LYS A 212 29.33 -21.51 -12.05
N ALA A 213 29.25 -21.82 -10.75
CA ALA A 213 30.46 -21.98 -9.96
C ALA A 213 31.16 -23.32 -10.32
N HIS A 214 32.49 -23.34 -10.20
CA HIS A 214 33.48 -24.41 -10.45
C HIS A 214 34.04 -24.59 -11.87
N ASN A 215 35.25 -24.06 -12.11
CA ASN A 215 36.51 -24.83 -12.01
C ASN A 215 37.74 -23.88 -12.09
N GLY A 216 38.81 -24.21 -11.36
CA GLY A 216 40.02 -23.41 -11.12
C GLY A 216 40.93 -23.16 -12.33
N PRO A 217 42.24 -22.91 -12.15
CA PRO A 217 43.13 -23.59 -11.20
C PRO A 217 43.52 -22.79 -9.96
#